data_AF-A0A931RQ52-F1
#
_entry.id   AF-A0A931RQ52-F1
#
_cell.length_a   1.000
_cell.length_b   1.000
_cell.length_c   1.000
_cell.angle_alpha   90.00
_cell.angle_beta   90.00
_cell.angle_gamma   90.00
#
_symmetry.space_group_name_H-M   'P 1'
#
loop_
_entity.id
_entity.type
_entity.pdbx_description
1 polymer ?
#
loop_
_entity_poly.entity_id
_entity_poly.type
_entity_poly.pdbx_seq_one_letter_code
_entity_poly.pdbx_strand_id
1 'polypeptide(L)'
;MEYACMGRIERDGRCPKLQEIQRFVPGIGVWCENHVETKEPAPLPDAIFTKFTLLREEGERLKVFGVRWSDNPANPNSPKRDLGTLGRIRKGIKDSGCPVFGNDGVFRVSLAPVASELLEKRKWNIADVHIRPGKKPSEAVLTVVISEKATREVALPEKAQEELALLLSSVRQQVHIWANPRNTEGQVIHTINCVGCGYEDLGDRSLDFQNGLWAVS
;
A
#
# COMPACT_ATOMS: atom_id res chain seq x y z
N MET A 1 12.35 8.81 17.92
CA MET A 1 11.05 9.50 18.06
C MET A 1 10.00 8.41 17.92
N GLU A 2 9.22 8.15 18.97
CA GLU A 2 8.19 7.10 19.01
C GLU A 2 6.85 7.73 18.58
N TYR A 3 6.35 7.36 17.40
CA TYR A 3 5.12 7.95 16.86
C TYR A 3 3.88 7.18 17.34
N ALA A 4 2.78 7.89 17.59
CA ALA A 4 1.52 7.27 17.95
C ALA A 4 0.93 6.50 16.75
N CYS A 5 0.66 5.21 16.98
CA CYS A 5 0.00 4.33 16.02
C CYS A 5 -1.51 4.45 16.17
N MET A 6 -2.25 4.81 15.11
CA MET A 6 -3.71 4.73 15.10
C MET A 6 -4.17 3.88 13.91
N GLY A 7 -4.97 2.85 14.16
CA GLY A 7 -5.58 2.01 13.13
C GLY A 7 -6.97 1.58 13.58
N ARG A 8 -7.93 1.58 12.67
CA ARG A 8 -9.31 1.10 12.89
C ARG A 8 -9.46 -0.33 12.35
N ILE A 9 -9.96 -1.18 13.26
CA ILE A 9 -10.92 -2.29 13.14
C ILE A 9 -10.83 -3.17 11.88
N GLU A 10 -9.79 -3.98 11.83
CA GLU A 10 -9.86 -5.43 12.04
C GLU A 10 -8.43 -5.89 12.30
N ARG A 11 -8.15 -6.32 13.53
CA ARG A 11 -6.92 -6.97 14.00
C ARG A 11 -5.58 -6.37 13.49
N ASP A 12 -4.86 -5.76 14.43
CA ASP A 12 -3.42 -5.41 14.34
C ASP A 12 -3.08 -4.02 13.81
N GLY A 13 -3.34 -2.98 14.62
CA GLY A 13 -2.67 -1.69 14.47
C GLY A 13 -1.14 -1.79 14.53
N ARG A 14 -0.44 -0.75 14.05
CA ARG A 14 1.03 -0.63 14.09
C ARG A 14 1.64 -0.63 15.51
N CYS A 15 0.80 -0.59 16.55
CA CYS A 15 1.24 -0.52 17.94
C CYS A 15 1.58 -1.92 18.47
N PRO A 16 2.84 -2.22 18.83
CA PRO A 16 3.22 -3.51 19.41
C PRO A 16 2.40 -3.83 20.68
N LYS A 17 2.09 -2.82 21.51
CA LYS A 17 1.26 -3.00 22.71
C LYS A 17 -0.20 -3.32 22.38
N LEU A 18 -0.77 -2.87 21.26
CA LEU A 18 -2.13 -3.26 20.85
C LEU A 18 -2.17 -4.64 20.20
N GLN A 19 -1.05 -5.12 19.63
CA GLN A 19 -0.94 -6.52 19.20
C GLN A 19 -0.98 -7.48 20.40
N GLU A 20 -0.48 -7.04 21.56
CA GLU A 20 -0.58 -7.79 22.82
C GLU A 20 -1.93 -7.61 23.53
N ILE A 21 -2.52 -6.42 23.44
CA ILE A 21 -3.75 -6.05 24.14
C ILE A 21 -4.90 -6.00 23.11
N GLN A 22 -5.70 -7.07 23.04
CA GLN A 22 -6.89 -7.21 22.18
C GLN A 22 -8.03 -6.23 22.55
N ARG A 23 -7.77 -4.92 22.65
CA ARG A 23 -8.77 -3.90 22.99
C ARG A 23 -9.21 -3.13 21.75
N PHE A 24 -10.52 -2.92 21.67
CA PHE A 24 -11.20 -2.19 20.60
C PHE A 24 -11.13 -0.68 20.85
N VAL A 25 -10.69 0.09 19.86
CA VAL A 25 -10.78 1.56 19.84
C VAL A 25 -11.57 1.98 18.59
N PRO A 26 -12.72 2.67 18.73
CA PRO A 26 -13.56 3.05 17.59
C PRO A 26 -13.01 4.28 16.84
N GLY A 27 -12.99 4.25 15.51
CA GLY A 27 -12.80 5.42 14.63
C GLY A 27 -11.40 5.62 14.03
N ILE A 28 -11.34 6.26 12.85
CA ILE A 28 -10.09 6.74 12.24
C ILE A 28 -9.61 7.96 13.04
N GLY A 29 -8.35 7.98 13.47
CA GLY A 29 -7.78 9.11 14.22
C GLY A 29 -8.08 9.12 15.72
N VAL A 30 -8.55 8.01 16.30
CA VAL A 30 -8.74 7.89 17.75
C VAL A 30 -7.50 7.31 18.43
N TRP A 31 -6.98 8.06 19.39
CA TRP A 31 -5.74 7.77 20.12
C TRP A 31 -5.90 6.53 20.99
N CYS A 32 -4.97 5.58 20.90
CA CYS A 32 -4.94 4.51 21.87
C CYS A 32 -4.42 5.02 23.22
N GLU A 33 -4.94 4.50 24.33
CA GLU A 33 -4.59 4.90 25.71
C GLU A 33 -3.07 4.93 25.94
N ASN A 34 -2.32 4.02 25.29
CA ASN A 34 -0.85 3.93 25.37
C ASN A 34 -0.08 5.05 24.64
N HIS A 35 -0.73 5.84 23.78
CA HIS A 35 -0.13 6.94 23.03
C HIS A 35 -0.89 8.27 23.20
N VAL A 36 -1.79 8.37 24.19
CA VAL A 36 -2.52 9.61 24.52
C VAL A 36 -1.55 10.72 24.92
N GLU A 37 -0.38 10.37 25.47
CA GLU A 37 0.63 11.34 25.90
C GLU A 37 1.44 11.93 24.75
N THR A 38 1.71 11.15 23.68
CA THR A 38 2.55 11.65 22.59
C THR A 38 1.79 12.59 21.66
N LYS A 39 0.47 12.40 21.45
CA LYS A 39 -0.44 13.21 20.60
C LYS A 39 0.07 13.57 19.19
N GLU A 40 1.19 13.03 18.76
CA GLU A 40 1.77 13.24 17.44
C GLU A 40 1.36 12.08 16.53
N PRO A 41 0.63 12.34 15.44
CA PRO A 41 0.20 11.30 14.53
C PRO A 41 1.43 10.66 13.85
N ALA A 42 1.29 9.41 13.43
CA ALA A 42 2.28 8.79 12.56
C ALA A 42 2.56 9.69 11.34
N PRO A 43 3.83 9.83 10.92
CA PRO A 43 4.15 10.68 9.78
C PRO A 43 3.45 10.15 8.53
N LEU A 44 3.04 11.08 7.65
CA LEU A 44 2.59 10.73 6.31
C LEU A 44 3.71 9.99 5.57
N PRO A 45 3.37 8.96 4.77
CA PRO A 45 4.35 8.36 3.88
C PRO A 45 4.68 9.35 2.76
N ASP A 46 5.93 9.41 2.36
CA ASP A 46 6.38 10.17 1.18
C ASP A 46 5.88 9.53 -0.12
N ALA A 47 5.67 8.22 -0.10
CA ALA A 47 5.13 7.46 -1.22
C ALA A 47 4.36 6.22 -0.78
N ILE A 48 3.36 5.84 -1.59
CA ILE A 48 2.58 4.62 -1.46
C ILE A 48 2.80 3.78 -2.72
N PHE A 49 3.26 2.55 -2.52
CA PHE A 49 3.51 1.60 -3.59
C PHE A 49 2.36 0.60 -3.63
N THR A 50 1.47 0.76 -4.60
CA THR A 50 0.32 -0.14 -4.78
C THR A 50 0.66 -1.19 -5.81
N LYS A 51 0.67 -2.46 -5.37
CA LYS A 51 1.08 -3.61 -6.18
C LYS A 51 -0.11 -4.49 -6.45
N PHE A 52 -0.40 -4.73 -7.72
CA PHE A 52 -1.47 -5.62 -8.16
C PHE A 52 -0.87 -6.91 -8.71
N THR A 53 -1.22 -8.04 -8.11
CA THR A 53 -0.97 -9.35 -8.72
C THR A 53 -2.03 -9.59 -9.78
N LEU A 54 -1.58 -9.74 -11.02
CA LEU A 54 -2.39 -9.91 -12.22
C LEU A 54 -2.09 -11.27 -12.87
N LEU A 55 -2.98 -11.73 -13.72
CA LEU A 55 -2.64 -12.76 -14.71
C LEU A 55 -1.61 -12.19 -15.68
N ARG A 56 -0.72 -13.05 -16.18
CA ARG A 56 0.33 -12.63 -17.12
C ARG A 56 -0.25 -11.93 -18.35
N GLU A 57 -1.35 -12.45 -18.89
CA GLU A 57 -2.03 -11.91 -20.07
C GLU A 57 -2.55 -10.48 -19.84
N GLU A 58 -3.06 -10.18 -18.64
CA GLU A 58 -3.46 -8.83 -18.25
C GLU A 58 -2.25 -7.89 -18.20
N GLY A 59 -1.12 -8.37 -17.68
CA GLY A 59 0.15 -7.65 -17.73
C GLY A 59 0.58 -7.34 -19.16
N GLU A 60 0.60 -8.34 -20.03
CA GLU A 60 0.99 -8.17 -21.45
C GLU A 60 0.03 -7.21 -22.18
N ARG A 61 -1.27 -7.20 -21.82
CA ARG A 61 -2.24 -6.21 -22.32
C ARG A 61 -1.86 -4.78 -21.91
N LEU A 62 -1.56 -4.55 -20.63
CA LEU A 62 -1.11 -3.24 -20.14
C LEU A 62 0.20 -2.78 -20.80
N LYS A 63 1.09 -3.72 -21.14
CA LYS A 63 2.29 -3.44 -21.92
C LYS A 63 1.97 -2.92 -23.32
N VAL A 64 1.00 -3.53 -24.01
CA VAL A 64 0.49 -3.03 -25.30
C VAL A 64 -0.10 -1.63 -25.15
N PHE A 65 -0.69 -1.30 -24.00
CA PHE A 65 -1.19 0.05 -23.69
C PHE A 65 -0.09 1.04 -23.27
N GLY A 66 1.18 0.64 -23.34
CA GLY A 66 2.32 1.52 -23.09
C GLY A 66 2.86 1.51 -21.66
N VAL A 67 2.40 0.60 -20.80
CA VAL A 67 3.01 0.41 -19.48
C VAL A 67 4.34 -0.31 -19.62
N ARG A 68 5.40 0.25 -19.03
CA ARG A 68 6.76 -0.28 -19.13
C ARG A 68 6.86 -1.66 -18.45
N TRP A 69 7.41 -2.64 -19.17
CA TRP A 69 7.89 -3.89 -18.56
C TRP A 69 9.30 -3.68 -18.00
N SER A 70 9.51 -4.12 -16.78
CA SER A 70 10.79 -4.03 -16.08
C SER A 70 11.31 -5.43 -15.81
N ASP A 71 12.28 -5.87 -16.61
CA ASP A 71 12.99 -7.14 -16.40
C ASP A 71 13.92 -7.07 -15.17
N ASN A 72 14.27 -5.85 -14.77
CA ASN A 72 15.02 -5.53 -13.56
C ASN A 72 14.09 -4.80 -12.59
N PRO A 73 13.83 -5.31 -11.37
CA PRO A 73 13.08 -4.58 -10.37
C PRO A 73 13.94 -3.42 -9.85
N ALA A 74 13.86 -2.26 -10.51
CA ALA A 74 14.55 -1.00 -10.20
C ALA A 74 16.09 -0.99 -10.23
N ASN A 75 16.64 0.16 -10.63
CA ASN A 75 18.06 0.47 -10.77
C ASN A 75 18.73 0.71 -9.38
N PRO A 76 19.96 0.24 -9.09
CA PRO A 76 20.55 0.16 -7.74
C PRO A 76 21.03 1.46 -7.04
N ASN A 77 20.65 2.67 -7.48
CA ASN A 77 20.57 3.80 -6.53
C ASN A 77 19.34 3.68 -5.62
N SER A 78 18.38 2.82 -5.99
CA SER A 78 17.47 2.20 -5.04
C SER A 78 18.22 1.09 -4.30
N PRO A 79 18.31 1.09 -2.96
CA PRO A 79 19.05 0.06 -2.25
C PRO A 79 18.45 -1.30 -2.61
N LYS A 80 19.31 -2.25 -3.00
CA LYS A 80 18.98 -3.68 -3.13
C LYS A 80 18.26 -4.16 -1.88
N ARG A 81 16.94 -4.02 -1.87
CA ARG A 81 16.04 -4.67 -0.94
C ARG A 81 15.19 -5.54 -1.82
N ASP A 82 15.65 -6.76 -1.99
CA ASP A 82 14.89 -7.95 -1.62
C ASP A 82 13.46 -7.63 -1.08
N LEU A 83 12.59 -7.12 -1.95
CA LEU A 83 11.21 -6.71 -1.59
C LEU A 83 10.36 -7.93 -1.20
N GLY A 84 10.86 -9.14 -1.46
CA GLY A 84 10.32 -10.40 -0.97
C GLY A 84 10.68 -10.73 0.48
N THR A 85 11.64 -10.03 1.11
CA THR A 85 11.99 -10.19 2.53
C THR A 85 11.58 -9.01 3.42
N LEU A 86 11.04 -7.92 2.86
CA LEU A 86 10.49 -6.78 3.64
C LEU A 86 9.20 -7.11 4.42
N GLY A 87 8.62 -8.29 4.19
CA GLY A 87 7.55 -8.85 5.01
C GLY A 87 8.02 -9.79 6.14
N ARG A 88 9.33 -10.03 6.28
CA ARG A 88 9.86 -10.80 7.42
C ARG A 88 10.31 -9.82 8.49
N ILE A 89 9.63 -9.86 9.64
CA ILE A 89 10.12 -9.26 10.88
C ILE A 89 11.53 -9.81 11.13
N ARG A 90 12.56 -9.03 10.78
CA ARG A 90 13.94 -9.37 11.13
C ARG A 90 14.08 -9.10 12.62
N LYS A 91 14.01 -10.16 13.44
CA LYS A 91 14.29 -10.11 14.88
C LYS A 91 15.58 -9.31 15.10
N GLY A 92 15.49 -8.19 15.82
CA GLY A 92 16.63 -7.34 16.17
C GLY A 92 16.78 -6.03 15.37
N ILE A 93 15.98 -5.78 14.33
CA ILE A 93 15.96 -4.48 13.63
C ILE A 93 14.70 -3.72 14.06
N LYS A 94 14.88 -2.64 14.83
CA LYS A 94 13.80 -1.76 15.33
C LYS A 94 12.88 -1.23 14.21
N ASP A 95 13.40 -1.17 12.99
CA ASP A 95 12.74 -0.68 11.78
C ASP A 95 12.63 -1.80 10.74
N SER A 96 11.95 -2.92 11.04
CA SER A 96 11.72 -4.01 10.07
C SER A 96 10.44 -3.87 9.25
N GLY A 97 9.68 -2.79 9.47
CA GLY A 97 8.37 -2.56 8.85
C GLY A 97 7.28 -3.34 9.56
N CYS A 98 6.08 -2.76 9.62
CA CYS A 98 4.96 -3.33 10.36
C CYS A 98 3.79 -3.63 9.41
N PRO A 99 3.23 -4.85 9.43
CA PRO A 99 1.93 -5.07 8.80
C PRO A 99 0.87 -4.24 9.53
N VAL A 100 0.00 -3.58 8.78
CA VAL A 100 -1.01 -2.64 9.33
C VAL A 100 -2.33 -3.33 9.67
N PHE A 101 -2.55 -4.54 9.16
CA PHE A 101 -3.72 -5.39 9.44
C PHE A 101 -3.27 -6.85 9.66
N GLY A 102 -2.13 -7.00 10.34
CA GLY A 102 -1.55 -8.31 10.60
C GLY A 102 -1.00 -8.99 9.36
N ASN A 103 -0.54 -10.23 9.54
CA ASN A 103 0.01 -11.02 8.44
C ASN A 103 -1.07 -11.50 7.46
N ASP A 104 -2.32 -11.58 7.92
CA ASP A 104 -3.46 -12.06 7.13
C ASP A 104 -4.02 -10.97 6.20
N GLY A 105 -3.76 -9.70 6.50
CA GLY A 105 -4.27 -8.57 5.75
C GLY A 105 -5.79 -8.41 5.91
N VAL A 106 -6.41 -7.75 4.92
CA VAL A 106 -7.86 -7.52 4.88
C VAL A 106 -8.45 -8.12 3.61
N PHE A 107 -9.66 -8.67 3.72
CA PHE A 107 -10.31 -9.41 2.65
C PHE A 107 -11.46 -8.61 2.04
N ARG A 108 -11.68 -8.77 0.73
CA ARG A 108 -12.81 -8.22 -0.03
C ARG A 108 -13.03 -6.72 0.23
N VAL A 109 -11.97 -5.92 0.08
CA VAL A 109 -12.04 -4.46 0.30
C VAL A 109 -11.92 -3.68 -1.02
N SER A 110 -12.69 -2.60 -1.14
CA SER A 110 -12.54 -1.60 -2.21
C SER A 110 -11.35 -0.68 -1.96
N LEU A 111 -10.59 -0.37 -3.01
CA LEU A 111 -9.51 0.63 -2.98
C LEU A 111 -9.96 2.03 -3.39
N ALA A 112 -11.20 2.19 -3.85
CA ALA A 112 -11.68 3.47 -4.40
C ALA A 112 -11.53 4.65 -3.42
N PRO A 113 -11.83 4.52 -2.10
CA PRO A 113 -11.62 5.63 -1.17
C PRO A 113 -10.14 6.00 -0.98
N VAL A 114 -9.22 5.03 -1.03
CA VAL A 114 -7.77 5.30 -1.03
C VAL A 114 -7.38 6.11 -2.26
N ALA A 115 -7.85 5.70 -3.45
CA ALA A 115 -7.54 6.40 -4.68
C ALA A 115 -8.06 7.85 -4.66
N SER A 116 -9.30 8.06 -4.21
CA SER A 116 -9.89 9.40 -4.06
C SER A 116 -9.14 10.26 -3.02
N GLU A 117 -8.77 9.70 -1.87
CA GLU A 117 -7.97 10.43 -0.88
C GLU A 117 -6.63 10.89 -1.47
N LEU A 118 -5.89 9.99 -2.12
CA LEU A 118 -4.53 10.28 -2.58
C LEU A 118 -4.53 11.20 -3.80
N LEU A 119 -5.31 10.86 -4.84
CA LEU A 119 -5.25 11.53 -6.14
C LEU A 119 -6.16 12.76 -6.19
N GLU A 120 -7.35 12.69 -5.61
CA GLU A 120 -8.34 13.77 -5.74
C GLU A 120 -8.26 14.79 -4.62
N LYS A 121 -8.18 14.34 -3.36
CA LYS A 121 -8.16 15.24 -2.18
C LYS A 121 -6.77 15.78 -1.90
N ARG A 122 -5.76 14.90 -1.86
CA ARG A 122 -4.37 15.29 -1.55
C ARG A 122 -3.56 15.73 -2.76
N LYS A 123 -4.05 15.48 -3.98
CA LYS A 123 -3.36 15.81 -5.24
C LYS A 123 -1.94 15.22 -5.33
N TRP A 124 -1.76 14.00 -4.82
CA TRP A 124 -0.50 13.27 -5.01
C TRP A 124 -0.38 12.80 -6.45
N ASN A 125 0.86 12.72 -6.93
CA ASN A 125 1.14 12.37 -8.32
C ASN A 125 1.43 10.87 -8.44
N ILE A 126 0.96 10.25 -9.53
CA ILE A 126 1.45 8.94 -9.96
C ILE A 126 2.87 9.15 -10.50
N ALA A 127 3.88 8.76 -9.72
CA ALA A 127 5.28 9.03 -10.00
C ALA A 127 5.92 7.98 -10.93
N ASP A 128 5.45 6.73 -10.88
CA ASP A 128 5.93 5.64 -11.72
C ASP A 128 4.87 4.54 -11.84
N VAL A 129 4.82 3.90 -13.00
CA VAL A 129 4.00 2.71 -13.25
C VAL A 129 4.80 1.72 -14.08
N HIS A 130 4.95 0.49 -13.56
CA HIS A 130 5.68 -0.55 -14.27
C HIS A 130 5.16 -1.94 -13.93
N ILE A 131 5.40 -2.88 -14.85
CA ILE A 131 5.06 -4.30 -14.70
C ILE A 131 6.34 -5.10 -14.58
N ARG A 132 6.29 -6.16 -13.78
CA ARG A 132 7.34 -7.16 -13.70
C ARG A 132 6.75 -8.57 -13.68
N PRO A 133 7.53 -9.62 -13.99
CA PRO A 133 7.10 -10.99 -13.77
C PRO A 133 6.71 -11.26 -12.31
N GLY A 134 5.66 -12.07 -12.13
CA GLY A 134 5.20 -12.56 -10.84
C GLY A 134 6.07 -13.69 -10.27
N LYS A 135 5.61 -14.30 -9.18
CA LYS A 135 6.32 -15.45 -8.58
C LYS A 135 6.10 -16.71 -9.41
N LYS A 136 4.91 -16.85 -10.02
CA LYS A 136 4.59 -17.94 -10.94
C LYS A 136 4.70 -17.47 -12.39
N PRO A 137 5.00 -18.38 -13.35
CA PRO A 137 5.07 -18.03 -14.77
C PRO A 137 3.78 -17.41 -15.33
N SER A 138 2.63 -17.75 -14.75
CA SER A 138 1.31 -17.24 -15.13
C SER A 138 0.93 -15.91 -14.47
N GLU A 139 1.80 -15.34 -13.64
CA GLU A 139 1.52 -14.12 -12.87
C GLU A 139 2.38 -12.94 -13.36
N ALA A 140 1.81 -11.74 -13.30
CA ALA A 140 2.51 -10.48 -13.43
C ALA A 140 2.23 -9.60 -12.21
N VAL A 141 3.12 -8.65 -11.91
CA VAL A 141 2.92 -7.66 -10.86
C VAL A 141 3.02 -6.27 -11.45
N LEU A 142 1.91 -5.55 -11.46
CA LEU A 142 1.86 -4.12 -11.75
C LEU A 142 2.15 -3.35 -10.46
N THR A 143 3.07 -2.38 -10.52
CA THR A 143 3.35 -1.47 -9.41
C THR A 143 2.98 -0.05 -9.85
N VAL A 144 2.15 0.61 -9.05
CA VAL A 144 1.80 2.02 -9.17
C VAL A 144 2.40 2.74 -7.97
N VAL A 145 3.27 3.73 -8.23
CA VAL A 145 3.89 4.55 -7.20
C VAL A 145 3.16 5.88 -7.16
N ILE A 146 2.50 6.17 -6.04
CA ILE A 146 1.82 7.44 -5.79
C ILE A 146 2.65 8.19 -4.74
N SER A 147 3.05 9.43 -5.02
CA SER A 147 3.96 10.18 -4.14
C SER A 147 3.53 11.62 -3.93
N GLU A 148 3.67 12.07 -2.69
CA GLU A 148 3.52 13.47 -2.29
C GLU A 148 4.65 14.36 -2.83
N LYS A 149 5.85 13.79 -2.94
CA LYS A 149 7.08 14.53 -3.30
C LYS A 149 7.39 14.51 -4.79
N ALA A 150 6.65 13.75 -5.58
CA ALA A 150 6.86 13.71 -7.03
C ALA A 150 6.44 15.06 -7.64
N THR A 151 7.37 15.71 -8.34
CA THR A 151 7.14 17.00 -8.98
C THR A 151 6.49 16.88 -10.36
N ARG A 152 6.41 15.66 -10.90
CA ARG A 152 5.81 15.35 -12.19
C ARG A 152 5.04 14.04 -12.12
N GLU A 153 3.92 14.02 -12.82
CA GLU A 153 3.14 12.81 -13.06
C GLU A 153 3.72 12.04 -14.25
N VAL A 154 3.71 10.71 -14.17
CA VAL A 154 4.11 9.83 -15.26
C VAL A 154 3.11 9.93 -16.40
N ALA A 155 3.59 10.25 -17.60
CA ALA A 155 2.75 10.30 -18.77
C ALA A 155 2.40 8.87 -19.22
N LEU A 156 1.11 8.55 -19.20
CA LEU A 156 0.58 7.27 -19.66
C LEU A 156 -0.40 7.46 -20.82
N PRO A 157 -0.46 6.54 -21.80
CA PRO A 157 -1.51 6.57 -22.80
C PRO A 157 -2.90 6.44 -22.16
N GLU A 158 -3.92 7.03 -22.79
CA GLU A 158 -5.31 7.06 -22.29
C GLU A 158 -5.83 5.68 -21.85
N LYS A 159 -5.65 4.65 -22.69
CA LYS A 159 -6.04 3.27 -22.36
C LYS A 159 -5.36 2.71 -21.11
N ALA A 160 -4.09 3.08 -20.87
CA ALA A 160 -3.41 2.67 -19.65
C ALA A 160 -3.96 3.43 -18.44
N GLN A 161 -4.32 4.71 -18.58
CA GLN A 161 -4.96 5.48 -17.51
C GLN A 161 -6.33 4.89 -17.13
N GLU A 162 -7.14 4.52 -18.11
CA GLU A 162 -8.45 3.87 -17.90
C GLU A 162 -8.31 2.56 -17.12
N GLU A 163 -7.40 1.68 -17.54
CA GLU A 163 -7.15 0.40 -16.85
C GLU A 163 -6.59 0.62 -15.43
N LEU A 164 -5.72 1.61 -15.23
CA LEU A 164 -5.24 1.96 -13.89
C LEU A 164 -6.36 2.48 -12.99
N ALA A 165 -7.24 3.34 -13.52
CA ALA A 165 -8.39 3.85 -12.78
C ALA A 165 -9.27 2.69 -12.32
N LEU A 166 -9.58 1.74 -13.21
CA LEU A 166 -10.34 0.53 -12.88
C LEU A 166 -9.65 -0.33 -11.81
N LEU A 167 -8.33 -0.51 -11.90
CA LEU A 167 -7.57 -1.26 -10.91
C LEU A 167 -7.52 -0.57 -9.53
N LEU A 168 -7.47 0.77 -9.52
CA LEU A 168 -7.48 1.58 -8.30
C LEU A 168 -8.88 1.73 -7.69
N SER A 169 -9.94 1.53 -8.46
CA SER A 169 -11.32 1.55 -7.98
C SER A 169 -11.92 0.17 -7.70
N SER A 170 -11.18 -0.92 -7.93
CA SER A 170 -11.73 -2.28 -7.81
C SER A 170 -11.69 -2.85 -6.39
N VAL A 171 -12.53 -3.86 -6.18
CA VAL A 171 -12.54 -4.70 -4.97
C VAL A 171 -11.47 -5.77 -5.10
N ARG A 172 -10.64 -5.91 -4.06
CA ARG A 172 -9.55 -6.88 -4.00
C ARG A 172 -9.90 -7.99 -3.04
N GLN A 173 -9.62 -9.22 -3.45
CA GLN A 173 -9.92 -10.39 -2.61
C GLN A 173 -9.11 -10.36 -1.32
N GLN A 174 -7.85 -9.93 -1.40
CA GLN A 174 -7.00 -9.76 -0.25
C GLN A 174 -6.04 -8.57 -0.45
N VAL A 175 -5.85 -7.78 0.60
CA VAL A 175 -4.94 -6.63 0.64
C VAL A 175 -4.04 -6.69 1.86
N HIS A 176 -2.73 -6.65 1.64
CA HIS A 176 -1.75 -6.54 2.72
C HIS A 176 -1.08 -5.18 2.70
N ILE A 177 -1.16 -4.45 3.80
CA ILE A 177 -0.54 -3.13 3.93
C ILE A 177 0.66 -3.20 4.86
N TRP A 178 1.75 -2.63 4.39
CA TRP A 178 3.00 -2.55 5.11
C TRP A 178 3.40 -1.10 5.33
N ALA A 179 3.61 -0.75 6.59
CA ALA A 179 4.34 0.45 6.98
C ALA A 179 5.83 0.12 6.89
N ASN A 180 6.49 0.47 5.78
CA ASN A 180 7.90 0.11 5.63
C ASN A 180 8.76 0.99 6.56
N PRO A 181 9.93 0.49 6.98
CA PRO A 181 10.90 1.35 7.62
C PRO A 181 11.40 2.42 6.66
N ARG A 182 12.01 3.47 7.22
CA ARG A 182 12.66 4.48 6.39
C ARG A 182 13.65 3.82 5.42
N ASN A 183 13.62 4.26 4.17
CA ASN A 183 14.61 3.81 3.20
C ASN A 183 15.98 4.46 3.50
N THR A 184 16.99 4.15 2.69
CA THR A 184 18.34 4.72 2.86
C THR A 184 18.40 6.24 2.70
N GLU A 185 17.37 6.84 2.08
CA GLU A 185 17.21 8.28 1.90
C GLU A 185 16.35 8.91 3.03
N GLY A 186 15.96 8.12 4.04
CA GLY A 186 15.13 8.58 5.15
C GLY A 186 13.63 8.69 4.83
N GLN A 187 13.19 8.28 3.64
CA GLN A 187 11.79 8.38 3.21
C GLN A 187 10.92 7.29 3.86
N VAL A 188 9.71 7.65 4.24
CA VAL A 188 8.65 6.77 4.74
C VAL A 188 7.84 6.26 3.55
N ILE A 189 7.81 4.94 3.35
CA ILE A 189 7.05 4.32 2.24
C ILE A 189 6.01 3.39 2.82
N HIS A 190 4.78 3.43 2.33
CA HIS A 190 3.82 2.35 2.58
C HIS A 190 3.68 1.47 1.34
N THR A 191 3.49 0.17 1.52
CA THR A 191 3.19 -0.76 0.42
C THR A 191 1.79 -1.31 0.59
N ILE A 192 0.98 -1.29 -0.47
CA ILE A 192 -0.29 -2.02 -0.57
C ILE A 192 -0.06 -3.19 -1.53
N ASN A 193 -0.23 -4.43 -1.08
CA ASN A 193 -0.16 -5.61 -1.94
C ASN A 193 -1.56 -6.17 -2.14
N CYS A 194 -2.08 -6.05 -3.34
CA CYS A 194 -3.41 -6.46 -3.75
C CYS A 194 -3.35 -7.81 -4.47
N VAL A 195 -4.12 -8.77 -3.98
CA VAL A 195 -4.19 -10.14 -4.51
C VAL A 195 -5.63 -10.44 -4.89
N GLY A 196 -5.80 -10.93 -6.12
CA GLY A 196 -7.10 -11.30 -6.68
C GLY A 196 -7.99 -10.08 -6.97
N CYS A 197 -8.82 -10.20 -8.00
CA CYS A 197 -9.91 -9.26 -8.25
C CYS A 197 -11.22 -9.93 -7.86
N GLY A 198 -12.02 -9.27 -7.01
CA GLY A 198 -13.38 -9.70 -6.71
C GLY A 198 -14.31 -8.98 -7.65
N TYR A 199 -14.75 -9.63 -8.72
CA TYR A 199 -15.66 -9.03 -9.69
C TYR A 199 -17.15 -9.16 -9.32
N GLU A 200 -17.48 -10.00 -8.33
CA GLU A 200 -18.87 -10.48 -8.17
C GLU A 200 -19.61 -10.02 -6.91
N ASP A 201 -18.94 -9.40 -5.94
CA ASP A 201 -19.61 -8.69 -4.85
C ASP A 201 -18.91 -7.34 -4.67
N LEU A 202 -19.66 -6.24 -4.81
CA LEU A 202 -19.29 -4.96 -4.21
C LEU A 202 -19.15 -5.24 -2.71
N GLY A 203 -17.93 -5.48 -2.25
CA GLY A 203 -17.71 -5.76 -0.84
C GLY A 203 -18.31 -4.64 0.00
N ASP A 204 -19.00 -4.97 1.08
CA ASP A 204 -19.55 -4.01 2.06
C ASP A 204 -18.47 -3.20 2.79
N ARG A 205 -17.21 -3.34 2.36
CA ARG A 205 -16.02 -2.85 3.05
C ARG A 205 -15.11 -2.08 2.11
N SER A 206 -14.62 -0.94 2.59
CA SER A 206 -13.59 -0.16 1.89
C SER A 206 -12.34 0.01 2.72
N LEU A 207 -11.20 0.05 2.02
CA LEU A 207 -9.95 0.49 2.60
C LEU A 207 -9.91 2.02 2.59
N ASP A 208 -9.68 2.60 3.76
CA ASP A 208 -9.53 4.04 3.93
C ASP A 208 -8.09 4.39 4.27
N PHE A 209 -7.65 5.53 3.75
CA PHE A 209 -6.40 6.17 4.12
C PHE A 209 -6.68 7.60 4.56
N GLN A 210 -6.15 8.01 5.71
CA GLN A 210 -6.25 9.41 6.15
C GLN A 210 -5.11 9.74 7.10
N ASN A 211 -4.40 10.84 6.84
CA ASN A 211 -3.34 11.36 7.71
C ASN A 211 -2.27 10.31 8.10
N GLY A 212 -1.89 9.44 7.15
CA GLY A 212 -0.87 8.41 7.37
C GLY A 212 -1.41 7.10 7.97
N LEU A 213 -2.71 7.06 8.25
CA LEU A 213 -3.40 5.95 8.91
C LEU A 213 -4.22 5.15 7.93
N TRP A 214 -4.37 3.86 8.22
CA TRP A 214 -5.17 2.93 7.43
C TRP A 214 -6.31 2.38 8.27
N ALA A 215 -7.44 2.13 7.62
CA ALA A 215 -8.64 1.60 8.25
C ALA A 215 -9.47 0.79 7.27
N VAL A 216 -10.36 -0.05 7.80
CA VAL A 216 -11.46 -0.62 7.04
C VAL A 216 -12.78 -0.07 7.56
N SER A 217 -13.63 0.40 6.65
CA SER A 217 -14.98 0.90 6.94
C SER A 217 -16.04 -0.04 6.44
#